data_AF-A0A8C9LEC6-F1
#
_entry.id   AF-A0A8C9LEC6-F1
#
_cell.length_a   1.000
_cell.length_b   1.000
_cell.length_c   1.000
_cell.angle_alpha   90.00
_cell.angle_beta   90.00
_cell.angle_gamma   90.00
#
_symmetry.space_group_name_H-M   'P 1'
#
loop_
_entity.id
_entity.type
_entity.pdbx_description
1 polymer ?
#
loop_
_entity_poly.entity_id
_entity_poly.type
_entity_poly.pdbx_seq_one_letter_code
_entity_poly.pdbx_strand_id
1 'polypeptide(L)' 'MSFAWPWQYSFPPFFTLQPNGETRQKQLAAWCALALAYSRRQRLPAMTLREAQDSPLFANPRLQSIL' A
#
# COMPACT_ATOMS: atom_id res chain seq x y z
N MET A 1 3.11 19.17 2.43
CA MET A 1 1.87 18.37 2.46
C MET A 1 2.09 17.18 3.38
N SER A 2 1.29 17.05 4.43
CA SER A 2 1.38 15.92 5.38
C SER A 2 0.88 14.65 4.71
N PHE A 3 1.56 13.52 4.94
CA PHE A 3 1.12 12.22 4.43
C PHE A 3 -0.13 11.77 5.20
N ALA A 4 -1.14 11.30 4.47
CA ALA A 4 -2.34 10.68 5.02
C ALA A 4 -2.55 9.31 4.39
N TRP A 5 -3.03 8.35 5.18
CA TRP A 5 -3.41 7.05 4.67
C TRP A 5 -4.67 7.17 3.81
N PRO A 6 -4.69 6.58 2.60
CA PRO A 6 -5.86 6.60 1.74
C PRO A 6 -6.95 5.70 2.33
N TRP A 7 -8.22 5.95 2.02
CA TRP A 7 -9.33 5.16 2.54
C TRP A 7 -9.21 3.67 2.13
N GLN A 8 -8.62 3.40 0.96
CA GLN A 8 -8.34 2.05 0.47
C GLN A 8 -7.46 1.26 1.45
N TYR A 9 -6.56 1.91 2.18
CA TYR A 9 -5.73 1.24 3.19
C TYR A 9 -6.55 0.74 4.39
N SER A 10 -7.76 1.27 4.61
CA SER A 10 -8.70 0.76 5.62
C SER A 10 -9.74 -0.22 5.02
N PHE A 11 -9.64 -0.54 3.73
CA PHE A 11 -10.55 -1.42 3.02
C PHE A 11 -9.92 -2.83 2.89
N PRO A 12 -10.41 -3.85 3.60
CA PRO A 12 -9.77 -5.18 3.60
C PRO A 12 -9.50 -5.77 2.21
N PRO A 13 -10.42 -5.67 1.22
CA PRO A 13 -10.16 -6.18 -0.13
C PRO A 13 -8.99 -5.49 -0.86
N PHE A 14 -8.55 -4.32 -0.40
CA PHE A 14 -7.38 -3.66 -0.97
C PHE A 14 -6.09 -4.46 -0.75
N PHE A 15 -6.05 -5.29 0.31
CA PHE A 15 -4.96 -6.22 0.62
C PHE A 15 -5.11 -7.59 -0.04
N THR A 16 -6.05 -7.74 -0.97
CA THR A 16 -6.24 -8.98 -1.72
C THR A 16 -6.27 -8.66 -3.20
N LEU A 17 -5.43 -9.33 -4.00
CA LEU A 17 -5.38 -9.09 -5.44
C LEU A 17 -6.76 -9.32 -6.07
N GLN A 18 -7.31 -8.28 -6.70
CA GLN A 18 -8.67 -8.33 -7.22
C GLN A 18 -8.74 -9.24 -8.47
N PRO A 19 -9.76 -10.13 -8.57
CA PRO A 19 -9.89 -11.04 -9.71
C PRO A 19 -10.30 -10.29 -10.98
N ASN A 20 -11.14 -9.26 -10.85
CA ASN A 20 -11.60 -8.42 -11.95
C ASN A 20 -10.46 -7.52 -12.47
N GLY A 21 -10.21 -7.54 -13.79
CA GLY A 21 -9.09 -6.82 -14.40
C GLY A 21 -9.13 -5.30 -14.23
N GLU A 22 -10.30 -4.69 -14.38
CA GLU A 22 -10.47 -3.23 -14.19
C GLU A 22 -10.23 -2.83 -12.74
N THR A 23 -10.79 -3.60 -11.79
CA THR A 23 -10.63 -3.37 -10.36
C THR A 23 -9.17 -3.59 -9.93
N ARG A 24 -8.50 -4.61 -10.49
CA ARG A 24 -7.07 -4.86 -10.29
C ARG A 24 -6.22 -3.70 -10.77
N GLN A 25 -6.52 -3.14 -11.94
CA GLN A 25 -5.76 -2.02 -12.47
C GLN A 25 -5.90 -0.77 -11.57
N LYS A 26 -7.11 -0.50 -11.07
CA LYS A 26 -7.36 0.56 -10.08
C LYS A 26 -6.65 0.30 -8.75
N GLN A 27 -6.65 -0.95 -8.29
CA GLN A 27 -5.94 -1.38 -7.08
C GLN A 27 -4.42 -1.14 -7.21
N LEU A 28 -3.81 -1.59 -8.30
CA LEU A 28 -2.38 -1.43 -8.54
C LEU A 28 -1.99 0.05 -8.66
N ALA A 29 -2.79 0.88 -9.34
CA ALA A 29 -2.56 2.31 -9.43
C ALA A 29 -2.58 2.98 -8.04
N ALA A 30 -3.52 2.60 -7.18
CA ALA A 30 -3.60 3.09 -5.80
C ALA A 30 -2.40 2.62 -4.95
N TRP A 31 -1.93 1.37 -5.12
CA TRP A 31 -0.72 0.86 -4.48
C TRP A 31 0.53 1.64 -4.88
N CYS A 32 0.71 1.91 -6.18
CA CYS A 32 1.82 2.72 -6.68
C CYS A 32 1.80 4.14 -6.07
N ALA A 33 0.64 4.79 -6.03
CA ALA A 33 0.50 6.11 -5.44
C ALA A 33 0.83 6.11 -3.94
N LEU A 34 0.35 5.10 -3.20
CA LEU A 34 0.61 4.94 -1.77
C LEU A 34 2.10 4.70 -1.49
N ALA A 35 2.75 3.80 -2.24
CA ALA A 35 4.17 3.50 -2.09
C ALA A 35 5.05 4.74 -2.33
N LEU A 36 4.75 5.52 -3.38
CA LEU A 36 5.46 6.77 -3.68
C LEU A 36 5.26 7.82 -2.58
N ALA A 37 4.02 7.99 -2.10
CA ALA A 37 3.72 8.92 -1.01
C ALA A 37 4.44 8.52 0.29
N TYR A 38 4.48 7.22 0.59
CA TYR A 38 5.13 6.68 1.78
C TYR A 38 6.66 6.82 1.72
N SER A 39 7.28 6.48 0.57
CA SER A 39 8.72 6.67 0.33
C SER A 39 9.12 8.14 0.49
N ARG A 40 8.34 9.07 -0.07
CA ARG A 40 8.58 10.52 0.10
C ARG A 40 8.49 10.95 1.57
N ARG A 41 7.53 10.42 2.34
CA ARG A 41 7.39 10.71 3.77
C ARG A 41 8.60 10.21 4.56
N GLN A 42 9.04 8.98 4.32
CA GLN A 42 10.14 8.35 5.03
C GLN A 42 11.53 8.80 4.52
N ARG A 43 11.58 9.60 3.44
CA ARG A 43 12.82 9.98 2.72
C ARG A 43 13.67 8.76 2.34
N LEU A 44 13.00 7.67 1.94
CA LEU A 44 13.65 6.44 1.51
C LEU A 44 13.70 6.42 -0.03
N PRO A 45 14.83 6.79 -0.66
CA PRO A 45 14.95 6.82 -2.12
C PRO A 45 14.93 5.41 -2.73
N ALA A 46 15.31 4.41 -1.94
CA ALA A 46 15.22 2.99 -2.28
C ALA A 46 14.81 2.20 -1.03
N MET A 47 14.13 1.09 -1.25
CA MET A 47 13.69 0.17 -0.20
C MET A 47 13.80 -1.24 -0.76
N THR A 48 14.34 -2.16 0.02
CA THR A 48 14.39 -3.59 -0.34
C THR A 48 13.02 -4.24 -0.11
N LEU A 49 12.76 -5.36 -0.79
CA LEU A 49 11.49 -6.09 -0.64
C LEU A 49 11.22 -6.48 0.83
N ARG A 50 12.28 -6.86 1.56
CA ARG A 50 12.21 -7.27 2.96
C ARG A 50 11.80 -6.11 3.86
N GLU A 51 12.48 -4.97 3.73
CA GLU A 51 12.12 -3.75 4.48
C GLU A 51 10.69 -3.29 4.17
N ALA A 52 10.23 -3.51 2.94
CA ALA A 52 8.89 -3.17 2.54
C ALA A 52 7.84 -4.07 3.21
N GLN A 53 8.09 -5.38 3.29
CA GLN A 53 7.21 -6.35 3.98
C GLN A 53 7.10 -6.07 5.48
N ASP A 54 8.21 -5.71 6.12
CA ASP A 54 8.24 -5.33 7.54
C ASP A 54 7.67 -3.92 7.80
N SER A 55 7.36 -3.16 6.74
CA SER A 55 6.82 -1.81 6.86
C SER A 55 5.29 -1.81 6.97
N PRO A 56 4.69 -0.77 7.59
CA PRO A 56 3.25 -0.58 7.59
C PRO A 56 2.68 -0.29 6.19
N LEU A 57 3.49 -0.21 5.14
CA LEU A 57 3.01 0.02 3.78
C LEU A 57 2.14 -1.14 3.30
N PHE A 58 2.60 -2.38 3.46
CA PHE A 58 1.93 -3.59 2.96
C PHE A 58 1.26 -4.43 4.04
N ALA A 59 1.54 -4.15 5.31
CA ALA A 59 0.86 -4.74 6.45
C ALA A 59 0.02 -3.67 7.15
N ASN A 60 -1.30 -3.87 7.22
CA ASN A 60 -2.16 -3.09 8.12
C ASN A 60 -2.46 -3.92 9.38
N PRO A 61 -1.83 -3.60 10.53
CA PRO A 61 -2.03 -4.36 11.76
C PRO A 61 -3.48 -4.39 12.24
N ARG A 62 -4.30 -3.41 11.81
CA ARG A 62 -5.72 -3.31 12.18
C ARG A 62 -6.62 -4.23 11.37
N LEU A 63 -6.16 -4.72 10.20
CA LEU A 63 -6.97 -5.51 9.28
C LEU A 63 -6.61 -7.00 9.27
N GLN A 64 -5.60 -7.44 10.03
CA GLN A 64 -5.10 -8.83 10.07
C GLN A 64 -4.79 -9.44 8.68
N SER A 65 -4.58 -8.60 7.66
CA SER A 65 -4.31 -9.00 6.28
C SER A 65 -2.96 -8.44 5.82
N ILE A 66 -2.09 -9.31 5.31
CA ILE A 66 -0.79 -8.97 4.71
C ILE A 66 -0.95 -9.12 3.19
N LEU A 67 -0.41 -8.17 2.42
CA LEU A 67 -0.38 -8.22 0.96
C LEU A 67 0.84 -8.97 0.42
#